data_AF-A0A0P7V455-F1
#
_entry.id   AF-A0A0P7V455-F1
#
_cell.length_a   1.000
_cell.length_b   1.000
_cell.length_c   1.000
_cell.angle_alpha   90.00
_cell.angle_beta   90.00
_cell.angle_gamma   90.00
#
_symmetry.space_group_name_H-M   'P 1'
#
loop_
_entity.id
_entity.type
_entity.pdbx_description
1 polymer ?
#
loop_
_entity_poly.entity_id
_entity_poly.type
_entity_poly.pdbx_seq_one_letter_code
_entity_poly.pdbx_strand_id
1 'polypeptide(L)'
;VDELKHCCLVRFEDNSEFWVLRKDIHSFSAGIEGVCCVCDAPPLKEPLVNCHKCRHGYHPQCHTPSIELEAYCNTWICRQCVFAVTTKRGGAIKRGRFARLMQIMKLRLTYQLSDLDWDPQHLTNQQQCYCYCAGPGEWNLKMLQCSGCGQWFHEACMQCLAKPLLYGDRFYQFECSVCTKGPETIQRLPMSWVDLAHLVLYHLSLCCKRKYFDFDDEILSFTNENWDSLLLGKLSDTPRQDRCQNLLNALNSHKDRFVSGKEIKKKKCLFGLQVRAPPPLTSDLSPILTNPPISISQSRSPLSVLCHKGTVDSEPRKTKRRIKEPEVSRVPSRPSNPQHGTRHGSQPWAEKLG
;
A
#
# COMPACT_ATOMS: atom_id res chain seq x y z
N VAL A 1 20.97 1.69 -16.44
CA VAL A 1 19.97 2.71 -16.83
C VAL A 1 19.40 2.30 -18.16
N ASP A 2 18.07 2.37 -18.34
CA ASP A 2 17.40 2.18 -19.63
C ASP A 2 16.87 3.55 -20.08
N GLU A 3 17.48 4.11 -21.13
CA GLU A 3 17.14 5.44 -21.63
C GLU A 3 15.83 5.46 -22.41
N LEU A 4 15.52 4.39 -23.14
CA LEU A 4 14.31 4.29 -23.96
C LEU A 4 13.05 4.23 -23.09
N LYS A 5 13.14 3.53 -21.96
CA LYS A 5 12.03 3.39 -21.01
C LYS A 5 12.07 4.43 -19.88
N HIS A 6 13.05 5.34 -19.92
CA HIS A 6 13.30 6.33 -18.87
C HIS A 6 13.28 5.74 -17.44
N CYS A 7 13.94 4.60 -17.24
CA CYS A 7 13.96 3.91 -15.96
C CYS A 7 15.36 3.40 -15.57
N CYS A 8 15.54 3.10 -14.30
CA CYS A 8 16.77 2.54 -13.76
C CYS A 8 16.46 1.25 -12.98
N LEU A 9 17.34 0.25 -13.11
CA LEU A 9 17.33 -0.88 -12.20
C LEU A 9 17.95 -0.42 -10.88
N VAL A 10 17.15 -0.40 -9.81
CA VAL A 10 17.55 0.05 -8.48
C VAL A 10 17.61 -1.16 -7.55
N ARG A 11 18.71 -1.29 -6.81
CA ARG A 11 18.86 -2.26 -5.73
C ARG A 11 18.57 -1.57 -4.40
N PHE A 12 17.66 -2.14 -3.62
CA PHE A 12 17.28 -1.63 -2.29
C PHE A 12 18.12 -2.28 -1.18
N GLU A 13 18.00 -1.77 0.05
CA GLU A 13 18.78 -2.23 1.22
C GLU A 13 18.56 -3.72 1.56
N ASP A 14 17.41 -4.27 1.20
CA ASP A 14 17.06 -5.69 1.36
C ASP A 14 17.59 -6.59 0.23
N ASN A 15 18.40 -6.03 -0.68
CA ASN A 15 18.91 -6.64 -1.91
C ASN A 15 17.87 -6.95 -2.98
N SER A 16 16.62 -6.52 -2.83
CA SER A 16 15.64 -6.61 -3.91
C SER A 16 16.00 -5.64 -5.04
N GLU A 17 15.65 -6.02 -6.27
CA GLU A 17 15.94 -5.24 -7.47
C GLU A 17 14.65 -4.96 -8.24
N PHE A 18 14.41 -3.69 -8.53
CA PHE A 18 13.22 -3.26 -9.29
C PHE A 18 13.58 -2.18 -10.31
N TRP A 19 12.85 -2.19 -11.42
CA TRP A 19 12.87 -1.10 -12.38
C TRP A 19 12.05 0.07 -11.83
N VAL A 20 12.69 1.22 -11.68
CA VAL A 20 12.08 2.45 -11.14
C VAL A 20 12.12 3.53 -12.22
N LEU A 21 10.99 4.18 -12.47
CA LEU A 21 10.92 5.30 -13.40
C LEU A 21 11.78 6.46 -12.92
N ARG A 22 12.44 7.17 -13.83
CA ARG A 22 13.36 8.26 -13.49
C ARG A 22 12.67 9.36 -12.66
N LYS A 23 11.39 9.61 -12.88
CA LYS A 23 10.58 10.58 -12.11
C LYS A 23 10.49 10.26 -10.61
N ASP A 24 10.64 8.98 -10.25
CA ASP A 24 10.52 8.48 -8.87
C ASP A 24 11.90 8.28 -8.21
N ILE A 25 12.98 8.64 -8.91
CA ILE A 25 14.35 8.59 -8.40
C ILE A 25 14.77 9.99 -8.01
N HIS A 26 15.15 10.16 -6.75
CA HIS A 26 15.62 11.43 -6.23
C HIS A 26 17.09 11.34 -5.88
N SER A 27 17.93 12.09 -6.61
CA SER A 27 19.32 12.27 -6.22
C SER A 27 19.40 13.31 -5.11
N PHE A 28 20.06 12.96 -4.01
CA PHE A 28 20.45 13.89 -2.94
C PHE A 28 21.90 14.37 -3.12
N SER A 29 22.47 14.22 -4.32
CA SER A 29 23.77 14.80 -4.64
C SER A 29 23.78 16.25 -4.20
N ALA A 30 24.80 16.64 -3.42
CA ALA A 30 25.07 18.04 -3.11
C ALA A 30 24.93 18.82 -4.42
N GLY A 31 23.88 19.65 -4.49
CA GLY A 31 23.44 20.22 -5.76
C GLY A 31 24.60 20.89 -6.46
N ILE A 32 24.55 20.95 -7.79
CA ILE A 32 25.32 21.96 -8.51
C ILE A 32 24.90 23.29 -7.88
N GLU A 33 25.79 23.90 -7.10
CA GLU A 33 25.50 25.15 -6.41
C GLU A 33 25.04 26.17 -7.46
N GLY A 34 23.85 26.74 -7.27
CA GLY A 34 23.34 27.79 -8.13
C GLY A 34 22.47 27.37 -9.33
N VAL A 35 21.81 26.21 -9.32
CA VAL A 35 20.72 25.91 -10.29
C VAL A 35 19.42 25.47 -9.61
N CYS A 36 18.29 25.74 -10.26
CA CYS A 36 16.99 25.27 -9.80
C CYS A 36 16.83 23.77 -10.08
N CYS A 37 16.50 22.98 -9.07
CA CYS A 37 16.34 21.53 -9.18
C CYS A 37 15.08 21.04 -9.93
N VAL A 38 14.31 21.96 -10.54
CA VAL A 38 13.11 21.62 -11.32
C VAL A 38 13.32 21.88 -12.81
N CYS A 39 13.95 23.00 -13.16
CA CYS A 39 14.17 23.40 -14.55
C CYS A 39 15.64 23.41 -14.97
N ASP A 40 16.56 23.08 -14.05
CA ASP A 40 18.01 23.07 -14.23
C ASP A 40 18.61 24.42 -14.70
N ALA A 41 17.87 25.52 -14.52
CA ALA A 41 18.29 26.86 -14.90
C ALA A 41 18.93 27.64 -13.72
N PRO A 42 19.86 28.57 -13.99
CA PRO A 42 20.44 29.45 -12.97
C PRO A 42 19.41 30.41 -12.35
N PRO A 43 19.75 31.15 -11.28
CA PRO A 43 18.92 32.23 -10.75
C PRO A 43 18.59 33.24 -11.85
N LEU A 44 17.38 33.81 -11.79
CA LEU A 44 16.98 34.91 -12.66
C LEU A 44 17.39 36.24 -11.99
N LYS A 45 16.48 37.22 -11.93
CA LYS A 45 16.68 38.46 -11.16
C LYS A 45 16.70 38.21 -9.64
N GLU A 46 15.90 37.25 -9.17
CA GLU A 46 15.76 36.86 -7.77
C GLU A 46 16.65 35.64 -7.47
N PRO A 47 17.23 35.54 -6.26
CA PRO A 47 18.00 34.36 -5.85
C PRO A 47 17.08 33.13 -5.73
N LEU A 48 17.69 31.95 -5.87
CA LEU A 48 16.98 30.69 -5.60
C LEU A 48 16.65 30.57 -4.12
N VAL A 49 15.47 30.02 -3.81
CA VAL A 49 15.08 29.67 -2.45
C VAL A 49 15.58 28.26 -2.15
N ASN A 50 16.46 28.15 -1.16
CA ASN A 50 17.05 26.88 -0.78
C ASN A 50 16.23 26.18 0.31
N CYS A 51 15.91 24.91 0.11
CA CYS A 51 15.27 24.09 1.13
C CYS A 51 16.20 23.92 2.34
N HIS A 52 15.71 24.19 3.55
CA HIS A 52 16.50 24.06 4.78
C HIS A 52 16.95 22.62 5.05
N LYS A 53 16.23 21.61 4.54
CA LYS A 53 16.56 20.18 4.74
C LYS A 53 17.52 19.61 3.69
N CYS A 54 17.17 19.70 2.40
CA CYS A 54 17.96 19.07 1.33
C CYS A 54 18.89 20.04 0.61
N ARG A 55 18.84 21.34 0.92
CA ARG A 55 19.64 22.41 0.32
C ARG A 55 19.44 22.65 -1.18
N HIS A 56 18.60 21.86 -1.87
CA HIS A 56 18.19 22.14 -3.25
C HIS A 56 17.56 23.54 -3.40
N GLY A 57 17.95 24.24 -4.46
CA GLY A 57 17.44 25.55 -4.84
C GLY A 57 16.21 25.47 -5.75
N TYR A 58 15.29 26.39 -5.57
CA TYR A 58 14.05 26.49 -6.33
C TYR A 58 13.82 27.93 -6.77
N HIS A 59 13.43 28.15 -8.04
CA HIS A 59 12.72 29.38 -8.35
C HIS A 59 11.35 29.34 -7.64
N PRO A 60 10.86 30.47 -7.08
CA PRO A 60 9.58 30.52 -6.40
C PRO A 60 8.41 29.94 -7.20
N GLN A 61 8.37 30.19 -8.51
CA GLN A 61 7.35 29.72 -9.44
C GLN A 61 7.54 28.27 -9.91
N CYS A 62 8.73 27.68 -9.74
CA CYS A 62 8.99 26.29 -10.14
C CYS A 62 8.57 25.29 -9.06
N HIS A 63 8.42 25.72 -7.81
CA HIS A 63 7.91 24.86 -6.73
C HIS A 63 6.38 24.81 -6.74
N THR A 64 5.79 23.71 -6.26
CA THR A 64 4.33 23.55 -6.15
C THR A 64 3.89 23.24 -4.72
N PRO A 65 3.09 24.13 -4.07
CA PRO A 65 2.64 25.45 -4.55
C PRO A 65 3.80 26.45 -4.65
N SER A 66 3.61 27.55 -5.38
CA SER A 66 4.62 28.60 -5.50
C SER A 66 5.07 29.11 -4.13
N ILE A 67 6.34 29.47 -4.01
CA ILE A 67 6.92 29.91 -2.74
C ILE A 67 6.52 31.36 -2.48
N GLU A 68 5.84 31.60 -1.35
CA GLU A 68 5.55 32.95 -0.85
C GLU A 68 6.79 33.52 -0.14
N LEU A 69 7.41 34.54 -0.75
CA LEU A 69 8.68 35.12 -0.28
C LEU A 69 8.54 35.93 1.02
N GLU A 70 7.34 36.43 1.34
CA GLU A 70 7.09 37.27 2.50
C GLU A 70 7.01 36.50 3.84
N ALA A 71 6.97 35.16 3.81
CA ALA A 71 6.71 34.30 4.98
C ALA A 71 7.94 33.52 5.52
N TYR A 72 9.10 34.19 5.59
CA TYR A 72 10.34 33.80 6.30
C TYR A 72 11.41 33.00 5.55
N CYS A 73 12.50 33.73 5.35
CA CYS A 73 13.92 33.37 5.37
C CYS A 73 14.30 32.10 6.18
N ASN A 74 15.29 31.37 5.65
CA ASN A 74 16.09 30.29 6.24
C ASN A 74 15.41 29.04 6.82
N THR A 75 14.08 28.95 6.94
CA THR A 75 13.41 27.77 7.52
C THR A 75 12.44 27.05 6.58
N TRP A 76 12.29 27.50 5.33
CA TRP A 76 11.42 26.90 4.33
C TRP A 76 11.85 25.45 4.00
N ILE A 77 10.85 24.58 3.78
CA ILE A 77 11.06 23.16 3.47
C ILE A 77 10.30 22.84 2.19
N CYS A 78 11.00 22.29 1.19
CA CYS A 78 10.38 21.89 -0.07
C CYS A 78 9.38 20.75 0.11
N ARG A 79 8.47 20.61 -0.86
CA ARG A 79 7.45 19.55 -0.94
C ARG A 79 8.04 18.17 -0.67
N GLN A 80 9.14 17.82 -1.32
CA GLN A 80 9.74 16.49 -1.22
C GLN A 80 10.17 16.17 0.23
N CYS A 81 10.84 17.11 0.89
CA CYS A 81 11.24 16.96 2.29
C CYS A 81 10.05 16.95 3.25
N VAL A 82 8.98 17.68 2.94
CA VAL A 82 7.73 17.60 3.72
C VAL A 82 7.16 16.18 3.63
N PHE A 83 6.95 15.66 2.42
CA PHE A 83 6.40 14.31 2.21
C PHE A 83 7.30 13.23 2.83
N ALA A 84 8.62 13.28 2.62
CA ALA A 84 9.56 12.32 3.20
C ALA A 84 9.47 12.21 4.72
N VAL A 85 9.15 13.30 5.41
CA VAL A 85 8.99 13.32 6.88
C VAL A 85 7.58 12.89 7.31
N THR A 86 6.55 13.33 6.58
CA THR A 86 5.15 13.16 7.00
C THR A 86 4.51 11.86 6.59
N THR A 87 4.93 11.24 5.49
CA THR A 87 4.31 10.01 5.02
C THR A 87 4.69 8.85 5.94
N LYS A 88 3.70 8.09 6.41
CA LYS A 88 3.90 6.93 7.32
C LYS A 88 2.94 5.82 6.94
N ARG A 89 3.35 4.56 7.14
CA ARG A 89 2.44 3.41 7.03
C ARG A 89 1.26 3.60 8.00
N GLY A 90 0.04 3.35 7.54
CA GLY A 90 -1.20 3.56 8.30
C GLY A 90 -1.79 4.97 8.25
N GLY A 91 -1.13 5.94 7.61
CA GLY A 91 -1.60 7.31 7.50
C GLY A 91 -0.51 8.34 7.82
N ALA A 92 -0.50 9.45 7.10
CA ALA A 92 0.45 10.53 7.31
C ALA A 92 0.26 11.22 8.68
N ILE A 93 1.33 11.88 9.15
CA ILE A 93 1.32 12.64 10.41
C ILE A 93 0.21 13.71 10.39
N LYS A 94 -0.64 13.75 11.41
CA LYS A 94 -1.83 14.63 11.49
C LYS A 94 -1.65 15.93 12.25
N ARG A 95 -0.59 16.07 13.07
CA ARG A 95 -0.37 17.22 13.95
C ARG A 95 1.06 17.77 13.82
N GLY A 96 1.24 19.02 14.24
CA GLY A 96 2.54 19.69 14.22
C GLY A 96 2.84 20.46 12.94
N ARG A 97 4.06 20.99 12.83
CA ARG A 97 4.49 21.86 11.71
C ARG A 97 4.45 21.13 10.36
N PHE A 98 5.05 19.94 10.29
CA PHE A 98 5.13 19.18 9.05
C PHE A 98 3.75 18.71 8.55
N ALA A 99 2.84 18.34 9.46
CA ALA A 99 1.46 17.99 9.10
C ALA A 99 0.72 19.15 8.42
N ARG A 100 0.88 20.37 8.95
CA ARG A 100 0.30 21.60 8.36
C ARG A 100 0.92 21.92 7.01
N LEU A 101 2.24 21.82 6.90
CA LEU A 101 2.93 22.00 5.62
C LEU A 101 2.44 20.99 4.57
N MET A 102 2.34 19.70 4.93
CA MET A 102 1.82 18.69 4.02
C MET A 102 0.40 19.03 3.55
N GLN A 103 -0.46 19.48 4.47
CA GLN A 103 -1.81 19.89 4.11
C GLN A 103 -1.83 21.02 3.08
N ILE A 104 -0.97 22.03 3.21
CA ILE A 104 -0.82 23.10 2.21
C ILE A 104 -0.32 22.52 0.87
N MET A 105 0.69 21.66 0.91
CA MET A 105 1.25 21.03 -0.29
C MET A 105 0.20 20.21 -1.07
N LYS A 106 -0.67 19.47 -0.36
CA LYS A 106 -1.72 18.62 -0.95
C LYS A 106 -2.84 19.38 -1.65
N LEU A 107 -2.93 20.72 -1.50
CA LEU A 107 -3.91 21.53 -2.23
C LEU A 107 -3.59 21.65 -3.72
N ARG A 108 -2.38 21.27 -4.15
CA ARG A 108 -1.93 21.29 -5.54
C ARG A 108 -1.22 19.97 -5.89
N LEU A 109 -1.56 19.42 -7.06
CA LEU A 109 -0.81 18.33 -7.68
C LEU A 109 0.37 18.89 -8.46
N THR A 110 1.45 18.11 -8.56
CA THR A 110 2.64 18.44 -9.37
C THR A 110 2.52 17.93 -10.81
N TYR A 111 1.31 17.54 -11.21
CA TYR A 111 0.96 16.97 -12.51
C TYR A 111 -0.50 17.31 -12.82
N GLN A 112 -0.86 17.25 -14.09
CA GLN A 112 -2.22 17.51 -14.55
C GLN A 112 -3.00 16.20 -14.67
N LEU A 113 -4.24 16.19 -14.17
CA LEU A 113 -5.10 14.99 -14.25
C LEU A 113 -5.52 14.67 -15.69
N SER A 114 -5.62 15.68 -16.55
CA SER A 114 -5.96 15.54 -17.97
C SER A 114 -4.92 14.77 -18.77
N ASP A 115 -3.67 14.71 -18.28
CA ASP A 115 -2.53 14.16 -19.01
C ASP A 115 -2.32 12.67 -18.69
N LEU A 116 -3.25 12.06 -17.95
CA LEU A 116 -3.18 10.67 -17.52
C LEU A 116 -4.01 9.77 -18.43
N ASP A 117 -3.36 8.78 -19.03
CA ASP A 117 -3.99 7.79 -19.89
C ASP A 117 -4.45 6.60 -19.05
N TRP A 118 -5.72 6.65 -18.63
CA TRP A 118 -6.35 5.62 -17.80
C TRP A 118 -6.81 4.40 -18.59
N ASP A 119 -6.81 3.24 -17.93
CA ASP A 119 -7.53 2.07 -18.41
C ASP A 119 -9.06 2.27 -18.33
N PRO A 120 -9.87 1.46 -19.04
CA PRO A 120 -11.32 1.65 -19.08
C PRO A 120 -12.03 1.58 -17.72
N GLN A 121 -11.42 0.88 -16.75
CA GLN A 121 -11.95 0.74 -15.39
C GLN A 121 -11.47 1.86 -14.43
N HIS A 122 -10.61 2.76 -14.91
CA HIS A 122 -10.03 3.86 -14.13
C HIS A 122 -9.28 3.38 -12.88
N LEU A 123 -8.56 2.27 -13.01
CA LEU A 123 -7.78 1.62 -11.96
C LEU A 123 -6.29 1.93 -12.09
N THR A 124 -5.78 2.06 -13.31
CA THR A 124 -4.36 2.31 -13.58
C THR A 124 -4.18 3.29 -14.74
N ASN A 125 -3.09 4.06 -14.72
CA ASN A 125 -2.68 4.91 -15.85
C ASN A 125 -1.28 4.56 -16.37
N GLN A 126 -1.03 4.82 -17.66
CA GLN A 126 0.24 4.49 -18.32
C GLN A 126 1.44 5.22 -17.71
N GLN A 127 1.22 6.45 -17.21
CA GLN A 127 2.23 7.31 -16.61
C GLN A 127 2.70 6.83 -15.24
N GLN A 128 2.00 5.87 -14.62
CA GLN A 128 2.20 5.44 -13.23
C GLN A 128 2.30 6.63 -12.27
N CYS A 129 1.37 7.58 -12.43
CA CYS A 129 1.35 8.82 -11.68
C CYS A 129 0.06 8.90 -10.86
N TYR A 130 0.21 8.83 -9.55
CA TYR A 130 -0.91 8.80 -8.61
C TYR A 130 -0.68 9.73 -7.42
N CYS A 131 -1.77 9.98 -6.68
CA CYS A 131 -1.75 10.64 -5.37
C CYS A 131 -1.17 12.07 -5.39
N TYR A 132 -1.05 12.71 -4.23
CA TYR A 132 -0.39 14.01 -4.10
C TYR A 132 1.12 13.94 -4.37
N CYS A 133 1.73 12.76 -4.28
CA CYS A 133 3.17 12.58 -4.44
C CYS A 133 3.62 12.39 -5.90
N ALA A 134 2.71 12.16 -6.85
CA ALA A 134 3.01 11.79 -8.24
C ALA A 134 3.79 10.46 -8.40
N GLY A 135 3.85 9.67 -7.32
CA GLY A 135 4.53 8.39 -7.30
C GLY A 135 3.70 7.27 -7.94
N PRO A 136 4.31 6.08 -8.13
CA PRO A 136 3.61 4.89 -8.59
C PRO A 136 2.68 4.37 -7.50
N GLY A 137 1.73 3.52 -7.88
CA GLY A 137 0.78 2.91 -6.96
C GLY A 137 0.00 1.77 -7.60
N GLU A 138 -0.43 0.83 -6.77
CA GLU A 138 -1.39 -0.21 -7.14
C GLU A 138 -2.69 0.07 -6.37
N TRP A 139 -3.78 0.33 -7.10
CA TRP A 139 -5.05 0.79 -6.54
C TRP A 139 -5.60 -0.12 -5.42
N ASN A 140 -5.39 -1.44 -5.55
CA ASN A 140 -5.82 -2.45 -4.58
C ASN A 140 -4.86 -2.60 -3.40
N LEU A 141 -3.71 -1.93 -3.41
CA LEU A 141 -2.71 -1.97 -2.35
C LEU A 141 -2.71 -0.68 -1.52
N LYS A 142 -3.68 -0.58 -0.59
CA LYS A 142 -3.78 0.52 0.39
C LYS A 142 -3.88 1.90 -0.28
N MET A 143 -4.75 2.02 -1.30
CA MET A 143 -5.11 3.30 -1.89
C MET A 143 -6.62 3.52 -1.84
N LEU A 144 -7.05 4.78 -1.78
CA LEU A 144 -8.45 5.17 -1.93
C LEU A 144 -8.64 6.03 -3.18
N GLN A 145 -9.76 5.82 -3.86
CA GLN A 145 -10.16 6.62 -5.00
C GLN A 145 -10.95 7.86 -4.52
N CYS A 146 -10.59 9.04 -5.04
CA CYS A 146 -11.32 10.26 -4.75
C CYS A 146 -12.62 10.33 -5.57
N SER A 147 -13.78 10.50 -4.92
CA SER A 147 -15.08 10.62 -5.59
C SER A 147 -15.19 11.84 -6.51
N GLY A 148 -14.47 12.93 -6.19
CA GLY A 148 -14.52 14.17 -6.98
C GLY A 148 -13.70 14.14 -8.28
N CYS A 149 -12.60 13.39 -8.35
CA CYS A 149 -11.67 13.46 -9.51
C CYS A 149 -11.22 12.11 -10.07
N GLY A 150 -11.63 10.97 -9.49
CA GLY A 150 -11.28 9.64 -9.96
C GLY A 150 -9.85 9.18 -9.64
N GLN A 151 -8.95 10.08 -9.25
CA GLN A 151 -7.56 9.76 -8.90
C GLN A 151 -7.46 8.89 -7.63
N TRP A 152 -6.42 8.06 -7.57
CA TRP A 152 -6.08 7.18 -6.44
C TRP A 152 -5.02 7.81 -5.51
N PHE A 153 -5.21 7.63 -4.20
CA PHE A 153 -4.37 8.24 -3.16
C PHE A 153 -3.87 7.20 -2.16
N HIS A 154 -2.55 7.21 -1.91
CA HIS A 154 -1.89 6.29 -0.98
C HIS A 154 -2.33 6.50 0.47
N GLU A 155 -2.54 5.40 1.21
CA GLU A 155 -2.70 5.38 2.67
C GLU A 155 -1.67 6.28 3.36
N ALA A 156 -0.40 6.11 2.99
CA ALA A 156 0.70 6.83 3.61
C ALA A 156 0.72 8.33 3.36
N CYS A 157 -0.04 8.83 2.36
CA CYS A 157 -0.11 10.24 2.01
C CYS A 157 -1.35 10.95 2.56
N MET A 158 -2.32 10.23 3.12
CA MET A 158 -3.58 10.79 3.63
C MET A 158 -3.49 11.09 5.13
N GLN A 159 -4.14 12.16 5.57
CA GLN A 159 -4.19 12.60 6.98
C GLN A 159 -5.57 12.35 7.62
N CYS A 160 -6.56 11.85 6.88
CA CYS A 160 -7.92 11.60 7.37
C CYS A 160 -8.17 10.20 7.98
N LEU A 161 -7.28 9.21 7.76
CA LEU A 161 -7.52 7.82 8.18
C LEU A 161 -7.47 7.61 9.70
N ALA A 162 -8.52 7.06 10.30
CA ALA A 162 -8.50 6.68 11.72
C ALA A 162 -7.71 5.38 11.98
N LYS A 163 -7.69 4.46 11.01
CA LYS A 163 -7.05 3.14 11.06
C LYS A 163 -6.39 2.85 9.71
N PRO A 164 -5.34 1.98 9.65
CA PRO A 164 -4.76 1.54 8.39
C PRO A 164 -5.78 0.84 7.48
N LEU A 165 -5.60 0.97 6.17
CA LEU A 165 -6.44 0.31 5.17
C LEU A 165 -6.10 -1.18 5.06
N LEU A 166 -7.11 -2.02 4.84
CA LEU A 166 -6.87 -3.36 4.33
C LEU A 166 -6.60 -3.31 2.82
N TYR A 167 -5.97 -4.35 2.29
CA TYR A 167 -5.81 -4.47 0.84
C TYR A 167 -7.17 -4.67 0.18
N GLY A 168 -7.42 -3.99 -0.93
CA GLY A 168 -8.69 -4.02 -1.66
C GLY A 168 -9.87 -3.37 -0.94
N ASP A 169 -9.66 -2.69 0.19
CA ASP A 169 -10.75 -2.08 0.94
C ASP A 169 -11.26 -0.80 0.25
N ARG A 170 -12.30 -0.95 -0.56
CA ARG A 170 -12.99 0.14 -1.24
C ARG A 170 -14.22 0.67 -0.48
N PHE A 171 -14.50 0.20 0.74
CA PHE A 171 -15.68 0.60 1.52
C PHE A 171 -15.47 1.98 2.16
N TYR A 172 -15.15 2.98 1.34
CA TYR A 172 -14.96 4.36 1.74
C TYR A 172 -15.51 5.30 0.67
N GLN A 173 -16.16 6.36 1.13
CA GLN A 173 -16.34 7.58 0.34
C GLN A 173 -15.24 8.54 0.76
N PHE A 174 -14.36 8.87 -0.18
CA PHE A 174 -13.17 9.69 0.09
C PHE A 174 -13.12 10.86 -0.90
N GLU A 175 -12.81 12.04 -0.40
CA GLU A 175 -12.54 13.22 -1.22
C GLU A 175 -11.19 13.85 -0.85
N CYS A 176 -10.34 14.03 -1.86
CA CYS A 176 -8.97 14.50 -1.68
C CYS A 176 -8.90 16.01 -1.41
N SER A 177 -7.77 16.46 -0.85
CA SER A 177 -7.53 17.87 -0.52
C SER A 177 -7.58 18.84 -1.71
N VAL A 178 -7.36 18.34 -2.93
CA VAL A 178 -7.46 19.16 -4.15
C VAL A 178 -8.92 19.48 -4.44
N CYS A 179 -9.80 18.48 -4.36
CA CYS A 179 -11.23 18.63 -4.63
C CYS A 179 -11.93 19.42 -3.52
N THR A 180 -11.63 19.11 -2.25
CA THR A 180 -12.22 19.82 -1.10
C THR A 180 -11.66 21.23 -0.92
N LYS A 181 -10.56 21.57 -1.61
CA LYS A 181 -9.77 22.81 -1.43
C LYS A 181 -9.36 23.02 0.05
N GLY A 182 -9.14 21.92 0.76
CA GLY A 182 -8.94 21.90 2.20
C GLY A 182 -8.57 20.52 2.73
N PRO A 183 -8.82 20.22 4.01
CA PRO A 183 -8.66 18.88 4.56
C PRO A 183 -9.45 17.84 3.76
N GLU A 184 -8.90 16.62 3.69
CA GLU A 184 -9.60 15.46 3.13
C GLU A 184 -10.88 15.14 3.91
N THR A 185 -11.90 14.64 3.22
CA THR A 185 -13.08 14.05 3.85
C THR A 185 -13.06 12.54 3.62
N ILE A 186 -13.51 11.79 4.63
CA ILE A 186 -13.61 10.34 4.54
C ILE A 186 -14.80 9.84 5.34
N GLN A 187 -15.55 8.92 4.74
CA GLN A 187 -16.65 8.21 5.37
C GLN A 187 -16.50 6.72 5.11
N ARG A 188 -16.54 5.92 6.16
CA ARG A 188 -16.59 4.46 6.06
C ARG A 188 -17.97 4.03 5.56
N LEU A 189 -18.02 3.23 4.50
CA LEU A 189 -19.26 2.69 3.97
C LEU A 189 -19.71 1.46 4.78
N PRO A 190 -21.02 1.20 4.91
CA PRO A 190 -21.51 -0.01 5.55
C PRO A 190 -21.09 -1.24 4.75
N MET A 191 -20.83 -2.34 5.45
CA MET A 191 -20.48 -3.61 4.84
C MET A 191 -21.26 -4.76 5.48
N SER A 192 -21.54 -5.79 4.69
CA SER A 192 -22.17 -7.02 5.17
C SER A 192 -21.13 -8.02 5.71
N TRP A 193 -21.57 -9.09 6.34
CA TRP A 193 -20.71 -10.21 6.73
C TRP A 193 -20.01 -10.87 5.52
N VAL A 194 -20.65 -10.84 4.35
CA VAL A 194 -20.10 -11.37 3.09
C VAL A 194 -18.96 -10.51 2.61
N ASP A 195 -19.14 -9.18 2.67
CA ASP A 195 -18.12 -8.22 2.28
C ASP A 195 -16.94 -8.27 3.24
N LEU A 196 -17.20 -8.41 4.54
CA LEU A 196 -16.16 -8.61 5.56
C LEU A 196 -15.36 -9.89 5.30
N ALA A 197 -16.03 -11.03 5.10
CA ALA A 197 -15.37 -12.29 4.80
C ALA A 197 -14.51 -12.20 3.53
N HIS A 198 -15.03 -11.57 2.48
CA HIS A 198 -14.31 -11.34 1.22
C HIS A 198 -13.10 -10.45 1.44
N LEU A 199 -13.25 -9.32 2.13
CA LEU A 199 -12.17 -8.38 2.38
C LEU A 199 -11.03 -9.02 3.18
N VAL A 200 -11.35 -9.76 4.24
CA VAL A 200 -10.36 -10.46 5.06
C VAL A 200 -9.62 -11.50 4.23
N LEU A 201 -10.33 -12.35 3.48
CA LEU A 201 -9.70 -13.33 2.61
C LEU A 201 -8.83 -12.69 1.53
N TYR A 202 -9.29 -11.59 0.92
CA TYR A 202 -8.52 -10.87 -0.08
C TYR A 202 -7.23 -10.31 0.52
N HIS A 203 -7.32 -9.65 1.66
CA HIS A 203 -6.18 -9.10 2.38
C HIS A 203 -5.16 -10.19 2.75
N LEU A 204 -5.61 -11.26 3.41
CA LEU A 204 -4.77 -12.40 3.77
C LEU A 204 -4.13 -13.04 2.53
N SER A 205 -4.89 -13.14 1.42
CA SER A 205 -4.37 -13.70 0.17
C SER A 205 -3.14 -12.94 -0.31
N LEU A 206 -3.17 -11.60 -0.27
CA LEU A 206 -2.07 -10.74 -0.71
C LEU A 206 -0.90 -10.76 0.27
N CYS A 207 -1.17 -10.64 1.57
CA CYS A 207 -0.14 -10.71 2.61
C CYS A 207 0.65 -12.03 2.56
N CYS A 208 -0.05 -13.17 2.49
CA CYS A 208 0.57 -14.49 2.55
C CYS A 208 0.88 -15.10 1.18
N LYS A 209 0.53 -14.42 0.09
CA LYS A 209 0.72 -14.88 -1.31
C LYS A 209 0.18 -16.31 -1.56
N ARG A 210 -0.95 -16.66 -0.93
CA ARG A 210 -1.61 -17.99 -1.07
C ARG A 210 -3.14 -17.86 -1.15
N LYS A 211 -3.79 -18.94 -1.59
CA LYS A 211 -5.24 -18.97 -1.88
C LYS A 211 -6.13 -19.42 -0.72
N TYR A 212 -5.69 -20.38 0.08
CA TYR A 212 -6.53 -21.04 1.09
C TYR A 212 -6.04 -20.73 2.50
N PHE A 213 -7.00 -20.45 3.40
CA PHE A 213 -6.78 -20.06 4.78
C PHE A 213 -7.66 -20.90 5.71
N ASP A 214 -7.11 -21.27 6.87
CA ASP A 214 -7.88 -21.94 7.91
C ASP A 214 -8.86 -20.96 8.58
N PHE A 215 -10.10 -21.41 8.77
CA PHE A 215 -11.14 -20.56 9.32
C PHE A 215 -10.84 -20.12 10.75
N ASP A 216 -10.48 -21.04 11.64
CA ASP A 216 -10.34 -20.74 13.07
C ASP A 216 -9.01 -20.03 13.33
N ASP A 217 -7.92 -20.61 12.83
CA ASP A 217 -6.56 -20.18 13.13
C ASP A 217 -6.14 -18.90 12.41
N GLU A 218 -6.81 -18.55 11.30
CA GLU A 218 -6.34 -17.46 10.43
C GLU A 218 -7.44 -16.44 10.14
N ILE A 219 -8.59 -16.86 9.59
CA ILE A 219 -9.65 -15.92 9.19
C ILE A 219 -10.32 -15.32 10.43
N LEU A 220 -10.80 -16.16 11.35
CA LEU A 220 -11.50 -15.75 12.56
C LEU A 220 -10.53 -15.10 13.57
N SER A 221 -9.32 -15.65 13.73
CA SER A 221 -8.25 -15.04 14.53
C SER A 221 -7.95 -13.62 14.05
N PHE A 222 -7.61 -13.43 12.77
CA PHE A 222 -7.34 -12.11 12.20
C PHE A 222 -8.51 -11.14 12.39
N THR A 223 -9.73 -11.60 12.10
CA THR A 223 -10.94 -10.78 12.21
C THR A 223 -11.17 -10.30 13.64
N ASN A 224 -10.98 -11.18 14.63
CA ASN A 224 -11.16 -10.82 16.04
C ASN A 224 -10.04 -9.92 16.58
N GLU A 225 -8.79 -10.19 16.20
CA GLU A 225 -7.63 -9.39 16.62
C GLU A 225 -7.68 -7.97 16.05
N ASN A 226 -8.32 -7.79 14.89
CA ASN A 226 -8.41 -6.51 14.19
C ASN A 226 -9.81 -5.88 14.24
N TRP A 227 -10.74 -6.41 15.04
CA TRP A 227 -12.16 -6.04 15.02
C TRP A 227 -12.42 -4.53 15.00
N ASP A 228 -11.78 -3.79 15.92
CA ASP A 228 -11.93 -2.33 16.03
C ASP A 228 -11.27 -1.58 14.87
N SER A 229 -10.21 -2.15 14.29
CA SER A 229 -9.49 -1.56 13.15
C SER A 229 -10.23 -1.73 11.83
N LEU A 230 -11.15 -2.70 11.74
CA LEU A 230 -11.94 -2.97 10.54
C LEU A 230 -13.08 -1.97 10.31
N LEU A 231 -13.40 -1.14 11.32
CA LEU A 231 -14.40 -0.07 11.24
C LEU A 231 -15.74 -0.58 10.67
N LEU A 232 -16.35 -1.56 11.33
CA LEU A 232 -17.46 -2.36 10.78
C LEU A 232 -18.85 -1.70 10.89
N GLY A 233 -18.92 -0.44 11.34
CA GLY A 233 -20.19 0.28 11.53
C GLY A 233 -21.14 -0.50 12.44
N LYS A 234 -22.35 -0.79 11.95
CA LYS A 234 -23.39 -1.53 12.68
C LYS A 234 -22.97 -2.95 13.09
N LEU A 235 -22.05 -3.58 12.35
CA LEU A 235 -21.59 -4.93 12.71
C LEU A 235 -20.68 -4.90 13.94
N SER A 236 -20.07 -3.75 14.29
CA SER A 236 -19.14 -3.63 15.43
C SER A 236 -19.77 -4.05 16.76
N ASP A 237 -21.09 -3.88 16.90
CA ASP A 237 -21.86 -4.24 18.10
C ASP A 237 -22.07 -5.75 18.27
N THR A 238 -21.68 -6.57 17.28
CA THR A 238 -21.83 -8.03 17.34
C THR A 238 -20.99 -8.63 18.46
N PRO A 239 -21.61 -9.35 19.43
CA PRO A 239 -20.89 -10.05 20.48
C PRO A 239 -19.88 -11.05 19.92
N ARG A 240 -18.72 -11.17 20.58
CA ARG A 240 -17.61 -12.01 20.10
C ARG A 240 -18.01 -13.46 19.81
N GLN A 241 -18.89 -14.02 20.63
CA GLN A 241 -19.41 -15.39 20.49
C GLN A 241 -20.19 -15.61 19.19
N ASP A 242 -20.87 -14.59 18.66
CA ASP A 242 -21.73 -14.71 17.47
C ASP A 242 -20.95 -14.49 16.17
N ARG A 243 -19.75 -13.88 16.25
CA ARG A 243 -18.91 -13.56 15.08
C ARG A 243 -18.50 -14.81 14.31
N CYS A 244 -18.18 -15.89 15.02
CA CYS A 244 -17.80 -17.18 14.42
C CYS A 244 -18.91 -17.69 13.49
N GLN A 245 -20.13 -17.81 14.01
CA GLN A 245 -21.27 -18.32 13.24
C GLN A 245 -21.60 -17.43 12.03
N ASN A 246 -21.61 -16.11 12.22
CA ASN A 246 -21.94 -15.18 11.14
C ASN A 246 -20.91 -15.20 10.00
N LEU A 247 -19.62 -15.22 10.34
CA LEU A 247 -18.54 -15.25 9.35
C LEU A 247 -18.51 -16.60 8.61
N LEU A 248 -18.70 -17.70 9.34
CA LEU A 248 -18.77 -19.04 8.74
C LEU A 248 -19.99 -19.20 7.83
N ASN A 249 -21.14 -18.64 8.22
CA ASN A 249 -22.34 -18.61 7.38
C ASN A 249 -22.10 -17.83 6.09
N ALA A 250 -21.47 -16.66 6.15
CA ALA A 250 -21.14 -15.87 4.97
C ALA A 250 -20.26 -16.65 3.99
N LEU A 251 -19.20 -17.31 4.50
CA LEU A 251 -18.28 -18.13 3.71
C LEU A 251 -18.95 -19.35 3.06
N ASN A 252 -19.90 -19.98 3.75
CA ASN A 252 -20.57 -21.17 3.24
C ASN A 252 -21.70 -20.88 2.26
N SER A 253 -22.43 -19.77 2.44
CA SER A 253 -23.62 -19.45 1.65
C SER A 253 -23.34 -18.78 0.30
N HIS A 254 -22.14 -18.22 0.09
CA HIS A 254 -21.80 -17.44 -1.12
C HIS A 254 -20.75 -18.17 -1.98
N LYS A 255 -21.20 -19.22 -2.68
CA LYS A 255 -20.36 -20.07 -3.54
C LYS A 255 -19.84 -19.39 -4.80
N ASP A 256 -20.45 -18.27 -5.18
CA ASP A 256 -19.98 -17.40 -6.26
C ASP A 256 -18.69 -16.64 -5.87
N ARG A 257 -18.50 -16.37 -4.56
CA ARG A 257 -17.34 -15.65 -4.04
C ARG A 257 -16.30 -16.57 -3.39
N PHE A 258 -16.73 -17.64 -2.72
CA PHE A 258 -15.89 -18.46 -1.86
C PHE A 258 -15.85 -19.94 -2.25
N VAL A 259 -14.65 -20.52 -2.20
CA VAL A 259 -14.39 -21.96 -2.39
C VAL A 259 -14.04 -22.58 -1.05
N SER A 260 -14.70 -23.69 -0.72
CA SER A 260 -14.36 -24.49 0.47
C SER A 260 -13.33 -25.57 0.15
N GLY A 261 -12.42 -25.84 1.09
CA GLY A 261 -11.47 -26.95 1.03
C GLY A 261 -12.12 -28.31 0.82
N LYS A 262 -13.37 -28.48 1.28
CA LYS A 262 -14.17 -29.69 1.06
C LYS A 262 -14.41 -29.98 -0.44
N GLU A 263 -14.57 -28.94 -1.25
CA GLU A 263 -14.86 -29.04 -2.69
C GLU A 263 -13.61 -29.43 -3.50
N ILE A 264 -12.41 -29.29 -2.90
CA ILE A 264 -11.12 -29.58 -3.55
C ILE A 264 -10.30 -30.66 -2.82
N LYS A 265 -10.97 -31.54 -2.05
CA LYS A 265 -10.34 -32.64 -1.30
C LYS A 265 -9.25 -32.21 -0.30
N LYS A 266 -9.31 -30.97 0.23
CA LYS A 266 -8.46 -30.48 1.33
C LYS A 266 -9.19 -30.56 2.68
N LYS A 267 -8.54 -30.06 3.76
CA LYS A 267 -9.14 -29.96 5.10
C LYS A 267 -10.47 -29.18 5.04
N LYS A 268 -11.47 -29.63 5.81
CA LYS A 268 -12.87 -29.14 5.80
C LYS A 268 -13.03 -27.66 6.22
N CYS A 269 -12.05 -27.11 6.94
CA CYS A 269 -12.04 -25.76 7.50
C CYS A 269 -11.31 -24.71 6.65
N LEU A 270 -10.83 -25.08 5.45
CA LEU A 270 -10.13 -24.13 4.58
C LEU A 270 -11.10 -23.36 3.68
N PHE A 271 -10.86 -22.06 3.53
CA PHE A 271 -11.60 -21.21 2.59
C PHE A 271 -10.65 -20.38 1.73
N GLY A 272 -11.10 -20.04 0.52
CA GLY A 272 -10.39 -19.13 -0.37
C GLY A 272 -11.36 -18.42 -1.31
N LEU A 273 -10.87 -17.39 -2.00
CA LEU A 273 -11.66 -16.69 -3.01
C LEU A 273 -11.77 -17.50 -4.30
N GLN A 274 -12.94 -17.47 -4.95
CA GLN A 274 -13.16 -17.99 -6.29
C GLN A 274 -12.24 -17.27 -7.29
N VAL A 275 -12.32 -15.93 -7.28
CA VAL A 275 -11.49 -15.00 -8.04
C VAL A 275 -10.75 -14.11 -7.06
N ARG A 276 -9.43 -13.99 -7.21
CA ARG A 276 -8.60 -13.13 -6.35
C ARG A 276 -8.73 -11.67 -6.78
N ALA A 277 -9.90 -11.09 -6.57
CA ALA A 277 -10.22 -9.69 -6.78
C ALA A 277 -10.80 -9.09 -5.49
N PRO A 278 -10.68 -7.76 -5.28
CA PRO A 278 -11.30 -7.08 -4.15
C PRO A 278 -12.82 -7.33 -4.08
N PRO A 279 -13.44 -7.15 -2.91
CA PRO A 279 -14.89 -7.25 -2.80
C PRO A 279 -15.57 -6.19 -3.68
N PRO A 280 -16.63 -6.56 -4.43
CA PRO A 280 -17.38 -5.59 -5.23
C PRO A 280 -18.12 -4.61 -4.30
N LEU A 281 -18.18 -3.33 -4.70
CA LEU A 281 -19.09 -2.38 -4.08
C LEU A 281 -20.49 -2.54 -4.65
N THR A 282 -21.52 -2.21 -3.87
CA THR A 282 -22.91 -2.19 -4.36
C THR A 282 -23.10 -1.24 -5.54
N SER A 283 -22.34 -0.14 -5.59
CA SER A 283 -22.31 0.81 -6.71
C SER A 283 -21.77 0.21 -8.01
N ASP A 284 -20.91 -0.81 -7.92
CA ASP A 284 -20.32 -1.48 -9.09
C ASP A 284 -21.35 -2.34 -9.83
N LEU A 285 -22.52 -2.62 -9.23
CA LEU A 285 -23.56 -3.51 -9.76
C LEU A 285 -24.63 -2.80 -10.61
N SER A 286 -24.42 -1.52 -10.95
CA SER A 286 -25.27 -0.81 -11.92
C SER A 286 -25.18 -1.47 -13.30
N PRO A 287 -26.27 -1.64 -14.07
CA PRO A 287 -26.31 -2.57 -15.19
C PRO A 287 -25.68 -1.95 -16.44
N ILE A 288 -24.35 -1.98 -16.55
CA ILE A 288 -23.65 -1.89 -17.83
C ILE A 288 -22.61 -3.02 -17.89
N LEU A 289 -22.95 -4.01 -18.71
CA LEU A 289 -22.11 -5.11 -19.23
C LEU A 289 -21.71 -6.21 -18.22
N THR A 290 -22.49 -7.29 -18.28
CA THR A 290 -22.09 -8.65 -17.92
C THR A 290 -20.84 -9.07 -18.70
N ASN A 291 -19.67 -8.72 -18.21
CA ASN A 291 -18.44 -9.45 -18.50
C ASN A 291 -17.88 -9.96 -17.17
N PRO A 292 -17.50 -11.25 -17.08
CA PRO A 292 -16.88 -11.78 -15.88
C PRO A 292 -15.60 -10.99 -15.58
N PRO A 293 -15.27 -10.74 -14.29
CA PRO A 293 -14.01 -10.12 -13.94
C PRO A 293 -12.88 -10.98 -14.48
N ILE A 294 -12.09 -10.39 -15.38
CA ILE A 294 -10.89 -11.03 -15.91
C ILE A 294 -9.97 -11.30 -14.72
N SER A 295 -9.62 -12.56 -14.52
CA SER A 295 -8.57 -13.00 -13.60
C SER A 295 -7.34 -12.11 -13.79
N ILE A 296 -6.95 -11.35 -12.75
CA ILE A 296 -5.60 -10.78 -12.65
C ILE A 296 -4.64 -11.94 -12.31
N SER A 297 -4.56 -12.91 -13.21
CA SER A 297 -3.41 -13.78 -13.32
C SER A 297 -2.41 -13.00 -14.15
N GLN A 298 -1.51 -12.30 -13.46
CA GLN A 298 -0.32 -11.72 -14.05
C GLN A 298 -0.63 -10.80 -15.25
N SER A 299 -1.23 -9.63 -15.01
CA SER A 299 -1.02 -8.49 -15.91
C SER A 299 0.43 -8.04 -15.75
N ARG A 300 1.31 -8.81 -16.39
CA ARG A 300 2.62 -8.37 -16.80
C ARG A 300 2.40 -7.13 -17.67
N SER A 301 2.83 -5.96 -17.20
CA SER A 301 2.97 -4.79 -18.06
C SER A 301 3.65 -5.21 -19.38
N PRO A 302 3.28 -4.65 -20.54
CA PRO A 302 3.83 -5.05 -21.85
C PRO A 302 5.37 -5.05 -21.93
N LEU A 303 6.03 -4.39 -20.97
CA LEU A 303 7.49 -4.32 -20.83
C LEU A 303 8.14 -5.53 -20.13
N SER A 304 7.38 -6.48 -19.60
CA SER A 304 7.91 -7.62 -18.81
C SER A 304 7.93 -8.98 -19.55
N VAL A 305 7.61 -8.98 -20.85
CA VAL A 305 7.61 -10.20 -21.68
C VAL A 305 8.93 -10.41 -22.44
N LEU A 306 9.84 -9.43 -22.51
CA LEU A 306 11.11 -9.58 -23.24
C LEU A 306 12.35 -10.00 -22.43
N CYS A 307 12.26 -10.18 -21.10
CA CYS A 307 13.47 -10.38 -20.27
C CYS A 307 13.74 -11.82 -19.78
N HIS A 308 13.15 -12.85 -20.38
CA HIS A 308 13.54 -14.24 -20.07
C HIS A 308 13.80 -15.06 -21.33
N LYS A 309 15.01 -14.91 -21.87
CA LYS A 309 15.74 -16.00 -22.55
C LYS A 309 17.23 -15.70 -22.48
N GLY A 310 17.89 -16.37 -21.55
CA GLY A 310 19.33 -16.37 -21.35
C GLY A 310 19.69 -17.65 -20.61
N THR A 311 19.63 -18.76 -21.34
CA THR A 311 20.13 -20.07 -20.91
C THR A 311 21.64 -20.01 -20.83
N VAL A 312 22.21 -20.35 -19.68
CA VAL A 312 23.60 -20.79 -19.58
C VAL A 312 23.56 -22.24 -19.14
N ASP A 313 24.07 -23.10 -20.04
CA ASP A 313 24.27 -24.53 -19.85
C ASP A 313 25.14 -24.82 -18.63
N SER A 314 24.72 -25.82 -17.84
CA SER A 314 25.65 -26.71 -17.15
C SER A 314 24.96 -28.04 -16.88
N GLU A 315 25.47 -29.08 -17.55
CA GLU A 315 25.02 -30.46 -17.49
C GLU A 315 25.43 -31.19 -16.18
N PRO A 316 24.84 -32.36 -15.87
CA PRO A 316 24.62 -32.83 -14.51
C PRO A 316 25.65 -33.86 -14.03
N ARG A 317 25.87 -33.93 -12.70
CA ARG A 317 26.46 -35.11 -12.04
C ARG A 317 25.54 -35.65 -10.94
N LYS A 318 25.03 -36.86 -11.18
CA LYS A 318 24.35 -37.72 -10.21
C LYS A 318 25.36 -38.34 -9.25
N THR A 319 25.08 -38.40 -7.94
CA THR A 319 25.08 -39.67 -7.19
C THR A 319 24.36 -39.57 -5.83
N LYS A 320 23.60 -40.63 -5.52
CA LYS A 320 22.93 -40.93 -4.24
C LYS A 320 23.94 -41.21 -3.12
N ARG A 321 23.61 -40.86 -1.86
CA ARG A 321 23.48 -41.85 -0.76
C ARG A 321 22.99 -41.22 0.56
N ARG A 322 22.17 -42.02 1.24
CA ARG A 322 21.55 -41.89 2.57
C ARG A 322 22.50 -42.52 3.60
N ILE A 323 22.53 -42.06 4.86
CA ILE A 323 22.55 -42.85 6.12
C ILE A 323 22.91 -41.98 7.37
N LYS A 324 22.03 -42.10 8.38
CA LYS A 324 22.07 -42.03 9.87
C LYS A 324 23.08 -41.19 10.69
N GLU A 325 22.50 -40.57 11.73
CA GLU A 325 23.08 -40.09 13.01
C GLU A 325 23.88 -41.15 13.78
N PRO A 326 24.64 -40.69 14.80
CA PRO A 326 24.33 -41.12 16.16
C PRO A 326 24.35 -40.02 17.24
N GLU A 327 23.69 -40.39 18.34
CA GLU A 327 23.32 -39.72 19.59
C GLU A 327 24.45 -39.75 20.65
N VAL A 328 24.59 -38.72 21.52
CA VAL A 328 25.18 -38.85 22.88
C VAL A 328 24.51 -37.89 23.90
N SER A 329 24.15 -38.49 25.04
CA SER A 329 23.57 -38.11 26.35
C SER A 329 24.25 -36.96 27.17
N ARG A 330 23.50 -36.01 27.80
CA ARG A 330 22.92 -35.87 29.20
C ARG A 330 23.90 -35.55 30.37
N VAL A 331 23.84 -34.35 31.02
CA VAL A 331 23.16 -33.93 32.32
C VAL A 331 24.22 -33.59 33.44
N PRO A 332 24.03 -32.77 34.54
CA PRO A 332 22.83 -32.17 35.20
C PRO A 332 22.83 -30.67 35.65
N SER A 333 21.61 -30.26 36.08
CA SER A 333 21.02 -29.15 36.91
C SER A 333 21.72 -28.74 38.24
N ARG A 334 21.47 -27.63 39.01
CA ARG A 334 20.34 -26.68 39.39
C ARG A 334 20.91 -25.65 40.44
N PRO A 335 20.19 -24.73 41.19
CA PRO A 335 18.84 -24.12 41.13
C PRO A 335 18.68 -22.57 41.47
N SER A 336 17.44 -22.04 41.25
CA SER A 336 16.58 -21.07 42.02
C SER A 336 16.73 -19.51 42.07
N ASN A 337 15.83 -18.80 41.35
CA ASN A 337 14.75 -17.79 41.72
C ASN A 337 15.01 -16.52 42.60
N PRO A 338 14.09 -15.52 42.71
CA PRO A 338 13.16 -14.81 41.78
C PRO A 338 13.16 -13.25 41.90
N GLN A 339 12.48 -12.50 40.99
CA GLN A 339 11.45 -11.44 41.27
C GLN A 339 11.17 -10.47 40.10
N HIS A 340 9.86 -10.15 39.91
CA HIS A 340 9.17 -8.96 39.34
C HIS A 340 9.78 -8.18 38.15
N GLY A 341 9.10 -7.80 37.07
CA GLY A 341 7.68 -7.69 36.73
C GLY A 341 7.46 -6.35 35.99
N THR A 342 7.08 -6.35 34.71
CA THR A 342 6.38 -5.23 34.05
C THR A 342 5.81 -5.67 32.70
N ARG A 343 4.64 -5.11 32.37
CA ARG A 343 3.69 -5.56 31.36
C ARG A 343 4.13 -5.24 29.93
N HIS A 344 4.05 -6.24 29.05
CA HIS A 344 4.15 -6.10 27.60
C HIS A 344 2.93 -5.37 27.02
N GLY A 345 3.17 -4.31 26.26
CA GLY A 345 2.22 -3.78 25.28
C GLY A 345 2.28 -4.61 23.99
N SER A 346 1.13 -5.05 23.51
CA SER A 346 0.97 -5.87 22.31
C SER A 346 1.42 -5.11 21.05
N GLN A 347 2.41 -5.64 20.34
CA GLN A 347 2.81 -5.18 19.00
C GLN A 347 1.82 -5.72 17.94
N PRO A 348 1.46 -4.95 16.90
CA PRO A 348 0.55 -5.41 15.85
C PRO A 348 1.18 -6.51 14.97
N TRP A 349 0.38 -7.51 14.61
CA TRP A 349 0.71 -8.65 13.72
C TRP A 349 1.32 -8.27 12.36
N ALA A 350 1.20 -7.01 11.93
CA ALA A 350 1.68 -6.48 10.65
C ALA A 350 3.23 -6.44 10.50
N GLU A 351 4.00 -6.64 11.58
CA GLU A 351 5.48 -6.71 11.52
C GLU A 351 6.04 -8.14 11.39
N LYS A 352 5.20 -9.19 11.41
CA LYS A 352 5.65 -10.59 11.33
C LYS A 352 5.79 -11.14 9.91
N LEU A 353 5.39 -10.39 8.89
CA LEU A 353 5.51 -10.80 7.49
C LEU A 353 6.27 -9.69 6.75
N GLY A 354 7.60 -9.79 6.83
CA GLY A 354 8.54 -8.98 6.05
C GLY A 354 8.43 -9.26 4.55
#